data_AF-A0A7K2NKX7-F1
#
_entry.id   AF-A0A7K2NKX7-F1
#
_cell.length_a   1.000
_cell.length_b   1.000
_cell.length_c   1.000
_cell.angle_alpha   90.00
_cell.angle_beta   90.00
_cell.angle_gamma   90.00
#
_symmetry.space_group_name_H-M   'P 1'
#
loop_
_entity.id
_entity.type
_entity.pdbx_description
1 polymer ?
#
loop_
_entity_poly.entity_id
_entity_poly.type
_entity_poly.pdbx_seq_one_letter_code
_entity_poly.pdbx_strand_id
1 'polypeptide(L)'
;MHLIWPAEHARPIDDDELERLYTYPDRARWLAVNFVASADGAVEVGGLARPLSTPPDRKVLRLGSDLADVLLIGATTAMVEGFRGVHPDRQTLDRRRRHGLADVPPTAVVSTGRSLPPDAPVITRARVPTTVLT
;
A
#
# COMPACT_ATOMS: atom_id res chain seq x y z
N MET A 1 12.42 5.49 -13.28
CA MET A 1 12.99 4.48 -12.34
C MET A 1 14.01 3.65 -13.11
N HIS A 2 14.76 2.74 -12.48
CA HIS A 2 15.61 1.79 -13.20
C HIS A 2 15.21 0.37 -12.82
N LEU A 3 15.05 -0.49 -13.82
CA LEU A 3 15.10 -1.93 -13.63
C LEU A 3 16.58 -2.29 -13.48
N ILE A 4 16.93 -3.02 -12.42
CA ILE A 4 18.33 -3.40 -12.12
C ILE A 4 18.54 -4.91 -12.09
N TRP A 5 17.45 -5.67 -12.13
CA TRP A 5 17.47 -7.14 -12.12
C TRP A 5 16.31 -7.69 -12.96
N PRO A 6 16.53 -8.75 -13.76
CA PRO A 6 17.82 -9.37 -14.08
C PRO A 6 18.80 -8.42 -14.79
N ALA A 7 20.11 -8.64 -14.65
CA ALA A 7 21.15 -7.69 -15.07
C ALA A 7 21.12 -7.40 -16.58
N GLU A 8 20.77 -8.39 -17.39
CA GLU A 8 20.60 -8.29 -18.84
C GLU A 8 19.43 -7.37 -19.25
N HIS A 9 18.51 -7.10 -18.33
CA HIS A 9 17.38 -6.20 -18.54
C HIS A 9 17.59 -4.82 -17.88
N ALA A 10 18.79 -4.52 -17.36
CA ALA A 10 19.02 -3.30 -16.61
C ALA A 10 18.90 -2.05 -17.50
N ARG A 11 17.90 -1.20 -17.23
CA ARG A 11 17.61 0.02 -18.01
C ARG A 11 16.67 0.96 -17.28
N PRO A 12 16.58 2.24 -17.68
CA PRO A 12 15.51 3.11 -17.23
C PRO A 12 14.14 2.54 -17.65
N ILE A 13 13.16 2.72 -16.75
CA ILE A 13 11.74 2.41 -16.97
C ILE A 13 10.89 3.64 -16.66
N ASP A 14 9.83 3.82 -17.42
CA ASP A 14 8.81 4.84 -17.20
C ASP A 14 7.74 4.38 -16.19
N ASP A 15 6.79 5.27 -15.90
CA ASP A 15 5.75 5.00 -14.89
C ASP A 15 4.70 4.00 -15.41
N ASP A 16 4.49 3.90 -16.73
CA ASP A 16 3.55 2.94 -17.33
C ASP A 16 4.12 1.52 -17.28
N GLU A 17 5.42 1.37 -17.54
CA GLU A 17 6.12 0.11 -17.39
C GLU A 17 6.19 -0.32 -15.93
N LEU A 18 6.48 0.60 -15.01
CA LEU A 18 6.44 0.32 -13.58
C LEU A 18 5.05 -0.17 -13.15
N GLU A 19 3.98 0.46 -13.62
CA GLU A 19 2.60 0.02 -13.35
C GLU A 19 2.35 -1.40 -13.87
N ARG A 20 2.79 -1.74 -15.09
CA ARG A 20 2.67 -3.09 -15.64
C ARG A 20 3.42 -4.13 -14.81
N LEU A 21 4.62 -3.81 -14.33
CA LEU A 21 5.44 -4.71 -13.49
C LEU A 21 4.78 -5.02 -12.14
N TYR A 22 3.99 -4.09 -11.60
CA TYR A 22 3.30 -4.23 -10.31
C TYR A 22 1.81 -4.56 -10.43
N THR A 23 1.30 -4.77 -11.64
CA THR A 23 -0.09 -5.19 -11.85
C THR A 23 -0.29 -6.58 -11.26
N TYR A 24 -1.33 -6.74 -10.43
CA TYR A 24 -1.65 -8.03 -9.83
C TYR A 24 -2.07 -9.04 -10.90
N PRO A 25 -1.74 -10.32 -10.73
CA PRO A 25 -2.12 -11.36 -11.69
C PRO A 25 -3.65 -11.54 -11.70
N ASP A 26 -4.19 -11.88 -12.86
CA ASP A 26 -5.60 -12.24 -13.02
C ASP A 26 -5.89 -13.60 -12.36
N ARG A 27 -6.07 -13.57 -11.04
CA ARG A 27 -6.37 -14.73 -10.19
C ARG A 27 -7.44 -14.34 -9.20
N ALA A 28 -8.31 -15.29 -8.85
CA ALA A 28 -9.42 -15.06 -7.92
C ALA A 28 -8.99 -14.52 -6.54
N ARG A 29 -7.76 -14.85 -6.09
CA ARG A 29 -7.19 -14.34 -4.83
C ARG A 29 -5.69 -14.14 -4.99
N TRP A 30 -5.22 -12.95 -4.61
CA TRP A 30 -3.81 -12.62 -4.56
C TRP A 30 -3.54 -11.78 -3.31
N LEU A 31 -2.55 -12.17 -2.52
CA LEU A 31 -2.08 -11.38 -1.39
C LEU A 31 -0.68 -10.90 -1.71
N ALA A 32 -0.53 -9.59 -1.78
CA ALA A 32 0.77 -8.94 -1.90
C ALA A 32 1.14 -8.29 -0.59
N VAL A 33 2.43 -8.32 -0.30
CA VAL A 33 3.01 -7.77 0.91
C VAL A 33 4.18 -6.88 0.49
N ASN A 34 4.22 -5.65 0.98
CA ASN A 34 5.24 -4.67 0.61
C ASN A 34 5.87 -4.08 1.88
N PHE A 35 7.19 -4.21 1.99
CA PHE A 35 7.99 -3.76 3.12
C PHE A 35 9.31 -3.17 2.63
N VAL A 36 9.86 -2.26 3.44
CA VAL A 36 11.22 -1.76 3.31
C VAL A 36 12.04 -2.22 4.51
N ALA A 37 13.31 -2.57 4.28
CA ALA A 37 14.26 -2.90 5.33
C ALA A 37 15.64 -2.35 4.97
N SER A 38 16.46 -2.08 5.98
CA SER A 38 17.89 -1.79 5.79
C SER A 38 18.65 -3.06 5.37
N ALA A 39 19.91 -2.89 4.94
CA ALA A 39 20.76 -4.00 4.51
C ALA A 39 21.06 -5.02 5.62
N ASP A 40 21.04 -4.57 6.88
CA ASP A 40 21.20 -5.39 8.08
C ASP A 40 19.86 -5.90 8.65
N GLY A 41 18.72 -5.62 7.98
CA GLY A 41 17.41 -6.18 8.31
C GLY A 41 16.57 -5.37 9.29
N ALA A 42 16.96 -4.15 9.64
CA ALA A 42 16.11 -3.25 10.42
C ALA A 42 14.90 -2.78 9.60
N VAL A 43 13.73 -2.76 10.21
CA VAL A 43 12.45 -2.37 9.57
C VAL A 43 11.99 -0.96 9.95
N GLU A 44 12.70 -0.32 10.88
CA GLU A 44 12.41 1.03 11.34
C GLU A 44 13.66 1.75 11.84
N VAL A 45 13.62 3.08 11.81
CA VAL A 45 14.61 3.97 12.44
C VAL A 45 13.85 4.96 13.31
N GLY A 46 14.08 4.90 14.62
CA GLY A 46 13.33 5.73 15.57
C GLY A 46 11.84 5.39 15.65
N GLY A 47 11.47 4.11 15.50
CA GLY A 47 10.08 3.63 15.62
C GLY A 47 9.21 3.83 14.39
N LEU A 48 9.79 4.25 13.25
CA LEU A 48 9.08 4.49 12.00
C LEU A 48 9.80 3.82 10.82
N ALA A 49 9.03 3.27 9.88
CA ALA A 49 9.59 2.73 8.63
C ALA A 49 9.95 3.84 7.62
N ARG A 50 9.28 5.01 7.71
CA ARG A 50 9.44 6.13 6.76
C ARG A 50 10.88 6.60 6.51
N PRO A 51 11.80 6.62 7.50
CA PRO A 51 13.20 7.00 7.26
C PRO A 51 13.97 6.02 6.38
N LEU A 52 13.55 4.76 6.28
CA LEU A 52 14.15 3.77 5.37
C LEU A 52 13.65 3.92 3.92
N SER A 53 12.53 4.61 3.73
CA SER A 53 11.84 4.76 2.44
C SER A 53 12.47 5.83 1.55
N THR A 54 12.70 5.48 0.28
CA THR A 54 13.26 6.36 -0.76
C THR A 54 12.16 6.85 -1.72
N PRO A 55 12.41 7.88 -2.57
CA PRO A 55 11.41 8.31 -3.55
C PRO A 55 10.93 7.20 -4.51
N PRO A 56 11.80 6.32 -5.05
CA PRO A 56 11.35 5.15 -5.83
C PRO A 56 10.50 4.17 -5.01
N ASP A 57 10.89 3.88 -3.76
CA ASP A 57 10.12 3.01 -2.86
C ASP A 57 8.70 3.54 -2.64
N ARG A 58 8.54 4.85 -2.43
CA ARG A 58 7.20 5.47 -2.27
C ARG A 58 6.34 5.37 -3.52
N LYS A 59 6.94 5.37 -4.72
CA LYS A 59 6.19 5.13 -5.97
C LYS A 59 5.62 3.71 -5.99
N VAL A 60 6.45 2.72 -5.64
CA VAL A 60 6.04 1.31 -5.57
C VAL A 60 5.02 1.06 -4.47
N LEU A 61 5.23 1.62 -3.27
CA LEU A 61 4.28 1.53 -2.17
C LEU A 61 2.90 2.07 -2.57
N ARG A 62 2.87 3.21 -3.25
CA ARG A 62 1.63 3.79 -3.77
C ARG A 62 0.97 2.93 -4.83
N LEU A 63 1.74 2.34 -5.75
CA LEU A 63 1.20 1.41 -6.76
C LEU A 63 0.47 0.22 -6.12
N GLY A 64 1.03 -0.33 -5.04
CA GLY A 64 0.38 -1.42 -4.30
C GLY A 64 -1.01 -1.05 -3.83
N SER A 65 -1.20 0.18 -3.29
CA SER A 65 -2.52 0.69 -2.90
C SER A 65 -3.41 1.10 -4.08
N ASP A 66 -2.82 1.68 -5.14
CA ASP A 66 -3.58 2.12 -6.31
C ASP A 66 -4.19 0.91 -7.03
N LEU A 67 -3.51 -0.24 -7.06
CA LEU A 67 -3.94 -1.43 -7.81
C LEU A 67 -4.69 -2.46 -6.96
N ALA A 68 -4.81 -2.26 -5.65
CA ALA A 68 -5.47 -3.22 -4.76
C ALA A 68 -6.99 -3.08 -4.77
N ASP A 69 -7.68 -4.22 -4.68
CA ASP A 69 -9.11 -4.28 -4.37
C ASP A 69 -9.38 -3.90 -2.91
N VAL A 70 -8.53 -4.38 -1.99
CA VAL A 70 -8.64 -4.15 -0.55
C VAL A 70 -7.24 -3.93 0.03
N LEU A 71 -7.10 -2.94 0.90
CA LEU A 71 -5.87 -2.74 1.67
C LEU A 71 -5.97 -3.40 3.03
N LEU A 72 -5.04 -4.29 3.34
CA LEU A 72 -4.95 -4.94 4.65
C LEU A 72 -3.93 -4.22 5.53
N ILE A 73 -4.31 -3.89 6.77
CA ILE A 73 -3.42 -3.25 7.74
C ILE A 73 -3.65 -3.81 9.15
N GLY A 74 -2.59 -3.97 9.94
CA GLY A 74 -2.71 -4.32 11.35
C GLY A 74 -3.21 -3.14 12.19
N ALA A 75 -4.05 -3.40 13.20
CA ALA A 75 -4.64 -2.36 14.06
C ALA A 75 -3.57 -1.47 14.71
N THR A 76 -2.51 -2.07 15.27
CA THR A 76 -1.40 -1.32 15.89
C THR A 76 -0.73 -0.39 14.89
N THR A 77 -0.41 -0.87 13.69
CA THR A 77 0.19 -0.04 12.64
C THR A 77 -0.75 1.08 12.21
N ALA A 78 -2.04 0.79 12.03
CA ALA A 78 -3.03 1.80 11.68
C ALA A 78 -3.11 2.93 12.72
N MET A 79 -2.97 2.59 14.01
CA MET A 79 -2.96 3.55 15.11
C MET A 79 -1.65 4.35 15.18
N VAL A 80 -0.50 3.68 15.14
CA VAL A 80 0.83 4.32 15.21
C VAL A 80 1.04 5.29 14.05
N GLU A 81 0.65 4.89 12.83
CA GLU A 81 0.78 5.70 11.62
C GLU A 81 -0.37 6.70 11.43
N GLY A 82 -1.38 6.69 12.31
CA GLY A 82 -2.57 7.53 12.20
C GLY A 82 -3.29 7.36 10.86
N PHE A 83 -3.36 6.12 10.36
CA PHE A 83 -3.89 5.79 9.05
C PHE A 83 -5.38 6.15 8.94
N ARG A 84 -5.78 6.79 7.84
CA ARG A 84 -7.13 7.38 7.67
C ARG A 84 -7.93 6.73 6.54
N GLY A 85 -7.54 5.52 6.15
CA GLY A 85 -7.93 4.96 4.86
C GLY A 85 -7.26 5.68 3.69
N VAL A 86 -7.61 5.28 2.46
CA VAL A 86 -7.06 5.90 1.25
C VAL A 86 -7.87 7.13 0.86
N HIS A 87 -7.14 8.18 0.52
CA HIS A 87 -7.67 9.44 -0.02
C HIS A 87 -7.07 9.66 -1.41
N PRO A 88 -7.66 9.08 -2.47
CA PRO A 88 -7.12 9.15 -3.82
C PRO A 88 -7.00 10.59 -4.33
N ASP A 89 -5.87 10.90 -4.97
CA ASP A 89 -5.76 12.07 -5.83
C ASP A 89 -6.25 11.73 -7.26
N ARG A 90 -6.20 12.71 -8.17
CA ARG A 90 -6.61 12.51 -9.57
C ARG A 90 -5.84 11.37 -10.26
N GLN A 91 -4.54 11.27 -10.04
CA GLN A 91 -3.71 10.25 -10.68
C GLN A 91 -4.09 8.85 -10.20
N THR A 92 -4.34 8.66 -8.89
CA THR A 92 -4.83 7.38 -8.35
C THR A 92 -6.21 7.05 -8.91
N LEU A 93 -7.13 8.02 -8.97
CA LEU A 93 -8.48 7.80 -9.53
C LEU A 93 -8.41 7.34 -10.99
N ASP A 94 -7.63 8.06 -11.81
CA ASP A 94 -7.48 7.72 -13.22
C ASP A 94 -6.86 6.34 -13.40
N ARG A 95 -5.84 5.99 -12.58
CA ARG A 95 -5.24 4.65 -12.59
C ARG A 95 -6.28 3.58 -12.25
N ARG A 96 -7.00 3.75 -11.13
CA ARG A 96 -7.98 2.77 -10.65
C ARG A 96 -9.08 2.51 -11.66
N ARG A 97 -9.60 3.56 -12.29
CA ARG A 97 -10.63 3.45 -13.34
C ARG A 97 -10.14 2.73 -14.59
N ARG A 98 -8.89 2.95 -15.02
CA ARG A 98 -8.29 2.19 -16.13
C ARG A 98 -8.24 0.68 -15.87
N HIS A 99 -8.10 0.28 -14.60
CA HIS A 99 -8.11 -1.12 -14.17
C HIS A 99 -9.50 -1.63 -13.77
N GLY A 100 -10.57 -0.84 -13.94
CA GLY A 100 -11.92 -1.22 -13.54
C GLY A 100 -12.14 -1.32 -12.02
N LEU A 101 -11.23 -0.74 -11.22
CA LEU A 101 -11.30 -0.74 -9.76
C LEU A 101 -12.20 0.39 -9.25
N ALA A 102 -12.84 0.18 -8.10
CA ALA A 102 -13.58 1.24 -7.39
C ALA A 102 -12.66 2.42 -7.04
N ASP A 103 -13.16 3.66 -7.13
CA ASP A 103 -12.37 4.89 -6.94
C ASP A 103 -11.53 4.91 -5.65
N VAL A 104 -12.07 4.37 -4.55
CA VAL A 104 -11.36 4.25 -3.26
C VAL A 104 -11.26 2.78 -2.87
N PRO A 105 -10.05 2.23 -2.64
CA PRO A 105 -9.93 0.88 -2.09
C PRO A 105 -10.38 0.86 -0.63
N PRO A 106 -11.33 -0.01 -0.24
CA PRO A 106 -11.65 -0.22 1.17
C PRO A 106 -10.44 -0.74 1.94
N THR A 107 -10.41 -0.42 3.24
CA THR A 107 -9.40 -0.92 4.17
C THR A 107 -9.99 -2.05 5.00
N ALA A 108 -9.25 -3.14 5.15
CA ALA A 108 -9.48 -4.19 6.12
C ALA A 108 -8.45 -4.06 7.24
N VAL A 109 -8.91 -3.85 8.47
CA VAL A 109 -8.05 -3.79 9.66
C VAL A 109 -8.07 -5.14 10.36
N VAL A 110 -6.90 -5.73 10.55
CA VAL A 110 -6.73 -6.96 11.34
C VAL A 110 -6.41 -6.58 12.78
N SER A 111 -7.23 -7.05 13.71
CA SER A 111 -7.11 -6.75 15.14
C SER A 111 -7.16 -8.04 15.95
N THR A 112 -6.21 -8.24 16.86
CA THR A 112 -6.30 -9.32 17.86
C THR A 112 -6.64 -8.69 19.21
N GLY A 113 -7.94 -8.59 19.53
CA GLY A 113 -8.43 -8.00 20.77
C GLY A 113 -8.74 -6.50 20.70
N ARG A 114 -8.47 -5.76 21.79
CA ARG A 114 -8.89 -4.34 21.97
C ARG A 114 -7.92 -3.30 21.39
N SER A 115 -7.14 -3.65 20.36
CA SER A 115 -6.12 -2.75 19.78
C SER A 115 -6.67 -1.69 18.82
N LEU A 116 -7.98 -1.72 18.52
CA LEU A 116 -8.64 -0.76 17.65
C LEU A 116 -9.81 -0.06 18.38
N PRO A 117 -9.63 1.19 18.85
CA PRO A 117 -10.70 1.94 19.50
C PRO A 117 -11.75 2.44 18.47
N PRO A 118 -13.02 2.63 18.85
CA PRO A 118 -14.08 3.03 17.91
C PRO A 118 -13.86 4.40 17.25
N ASP A 119 -13.08 5.28 17.87
CA ASP A 119 -12.73 6.60 17.35
C ASP A 119 -11.48 6.62 16.47
N ALA A 120 -10.85 5.45 16.23
CA ALA A 120 -9.66 5.32 15.42
C ALA A 120 -9.82 6.02 14.04
N PRO A 121 -8.81 6.77 13.56
CA PRO A 121 -8.91 7.49 12.29
C PRO A 121 -9.19 6.59 11.08
N VAL A 122 -8.75 5.33 11.11
CA VAL A 122 -9.03 4.33 10.06
C VAL A 122 -10.51 3.93 10.02
N ILE A 123 -11.27 4.21 11.08
CA ILE A 123 -12.73 4.05 11.14
C ILE A 123 -13.41 5.37 10.79
N THR A 124 -13.06 6.45 11.52
CA THR A 124 -13.84 7.71 11.51
C THR A 124 -13.51 8.64 10.35
N ARG A 125 -12.35 8.47 9.71
CA ARG A 125 -11.88 9.35 8.61
C ARG A 125 -11.72 8.63 7.27
N ALA A 126 -12.09 7.34 7.20
CA ALA A 126 -12.09 6.59 5.96
C ALA A 126 -13.22 7.08 5.02
N ARG A 127 -12.94 7.16 3.72
CA ARG A 127 -13.93 7.58 2.71
C ARG A 127 -14.96 6.52 2.37
N VAL A 128 -14.62 5.26 2.59
CA VAL A 128 -15.48 4.08 2.41
C VAL A 128 -15.40 3.24 3.69
N PRO A 129 -16.44 2.43 4.00
CA PRO A 129 -16.45 1.64 5.22
C PRO A 129 -15.22 0.75 5.38
N THR A 130 -14.64 0.75 6.58
CA THR A 130 -13.54 -0.12 6.97
C THR A 130 -14.10 -1.47 7.43
N THR A 131 -13.56 -2.56 6.90
CA THR A 131 -13.83 -3.91 7.40
C THR A 131 -12.90 -4.22 8.57
N VAL A 132 -13.41 -4.80 9.66
CA VAL A 132 -12.59 -5.21 10.80
C VAL A 132 -12.58 -6.74 10.88
N LEU A 133 -11.38 -7.33 10.87
CA LEU A 133 -11.15 -8.76 11.01
C LEU A 133 -10.59 -9.02 12.41
N THR A 134 -11.27 -9.83 13.21
CA THR A 134 -10.95 -10.14 14.61
C THR A 134 -10.95 -11.63 14.91
#